data_AF-A0A9Q1ECB6-F1
#
_entry.id   AF-A0A9Q1ECB6-F1
#
_cell.length_a   1.000
_cell.length_b   1.000
_cell.length_c   1.000
_cell.angle_alpha   90.00
_cell.angle_beta   90.00
_cell.angle_gamma   90.00
#
_symmetry.space_group_name_H-M   'P 1'
#
loop_
_entity.id
_entity.type
_entity.pdbx_description
1 polymer ?
#
loop_
_entity_poly.entity_id
_entity_poly.type
_entity_poly.pdbx_seq_one_letter_code
_entity_poly.pdbx_strand_id
1 'polypeptide(L)'
;MERDITMKRQLAEDLRSKMKTFQDNDKGLKSLIEDLEKKVKVFSEEAANRKAFVDSLKRRLSVSTKERNQYELSSQKLKKHLDKKDQKAQALHARVLQCEEAMAELERTASQQMHGLAQQSTHALDALHGKLGVANAQLEHFHDFVQALAGELHTDMQDVKVQLRRHRRRKHLESSRQSQESLMRAQCLAASILNVSHTDLQDILDPEQNTEEAEMERMKEQDWLDQVMKLLQQQIPSVSLLMEAMRSKLRERTVLTEELASLRTHASNTPASSLH
;
A
#
# COMPACT_ATOMS: atom_id res chain seq x y z
N MET A 1 57.72 153.39 -43.48
CA MET A 1 58.00 151.99 -43.86
C MET A 1 58.16 151.08 -42.64
N GLU A 2 58.74 151.53 -41.52
CA GLU A 2 58.98 150.69 -40.32
C GLU A 2 57.70 150.12 -39.64
N ARG A 3 56.62 150.90 -39.52
CA ARG A 3 55.36 150.43 -38.88
C ARG A 3 54.70 149.25 -39.61
N ASP A 4 54.73 149.28 -40.94
CA ASP A 4 54.20 148.20 -41.80
C ASP A 4 55.04 146.92 -41.68
N ILE A 5 56.36 147.07 -41.59
CA ILE A 5 57.29 145.94 -41.37
C ILE A 5 57.02 145.27 -40.02
N THR A 6 56.79 146.05 -38.95
CA THR A 6 56.47 145.51 -37.62
C THR A 6 55.11 144.81 -37.58
N MET A 7 54.08 145.37 -38.21
CA MET A 7 52.75 144.73 -38.28
C MET A 7 52.77 143.43 -39.09
N LYS A 8 53.51 143.38 -40.21
CA LYS A 8 53.70 142.16 -41.00
C LYS A 8 54.48 141.08 -40.23
N ARG A 9 55.48 141.47 -39.42
CA ARG A 9 56.22 140.56 -38.55
C ARG A 9 55.31 139.94 -37.48
N GLN A 10 54.50 140.75 -36.79
CA GLN A 10 53.56 140.24 -35.80
C GLN A 10 52.55 139.27 -36.43
N LEU A 11 51.99 139.61 -37.58
CA LEU A 11 51.08 138.74 -38.32
C LEU A 11 51.76 137.41 -38.70
N ALA A 12 53.01 137.45 -39.15
CA ALA A 12 53.78 136.25 -39.49
C ALA A 12 54.06 135.37 -38.26
N GLU A 13 54.35 135.96 -37.10
CA GLU A 13 54.54 135.25 -35.83
C GLU A 13 53.24 134.65 -35.30
N ASP A 14 52.12 135.38 -35.36
CA ASP A 14 50.79 134.89 -34.98
C ASP A 14 50.35 133.71 -35.88
N LEU A 15 50.57 133.82 -37.20
CA LEU A 15 50.30 132.73 -38.14
C LEU A 15 51.21 131.52 -37.90
N ARG A 16 52.49 131.73 -37.56
CA ARG A 16 53.42 130.63 -37.20
C ARG A 16 53.00 129.93 -35.91
N SER A 17 52.55 130.70 -34.91
CA SER A 17 52.01 130.15 -33.65
C SER A 17 50.75 129.32 -33.88
N LYS A 18 49.78 129.86 -34.64
CA LYS A 18 48.56 129.13 -35.05
C LYS A 18 48.90 127.86 -35.83
N MET A 19 49.82 127.93 -36.79
CA MET A 19 50.27 126.77 -37.55
C MET A 19 50.88 125.69 -36.65
N LYS A 20 51.70 126.07 -35.66
CA LYS A 20 52.25 125.14 -34.67
C LYS A 20 51.15 124.50 -33.82
N THR A 21 50.17 125.27 -33.33
CA THR A 21 49.04 124.71 -32.58
C THR A 21 48.19 123.75 -33.42
N PHE A 22 47.96 124.05 -34.70
CA PHE A 22 47.27 123.14 -35.60
C PHE A 22 48.08 121.87 -35.85
N GLN A 23 49.41 121.97 -36.00
CA GLN A 23 50.27 120.82 -36.19
C GLN A 23 50.32 119.91 -34.95
N ASP A 24 50.37 120.48 -33.75
CA ASP A 24 50.38 119.71 -32.50
C ASP A 24 49.01 119.06 -32.22
N ASN A 25 47.91 119.77 -32.55
CA ASN A 25 46.56 119.19 -32.52
C ASN A 25 46.41 118.04 -33.54
N ASP A 26 46.93 118.19 -34.76
CA ASP A 26 46.91 117.14 -35.80
C ASP A 26 47.69 115.90 -35.36
N LYS A 27 48.86 116.07 -34.72
CA LYS A 27 49.60 114.95 -34.11
C LYS A 27 48.82 114.28 -32.99
N GLY A 28 48.15 115.05 -32.12
CA GLY A 28 47.31 114.53 -31.05
C GLY A 28 46.11 113.73 -31.58
N LEU A 29 45.44 114.26 -32.62
CA LEU A 29 44.34 113.57 -33.30
C LEU A 29 44.81 112.28 -33.97
N LYS A 30 45.95 112.29 -34.65
CA LYS A 30 46.56 111.08 -35.25
C LYS A 30 46.83 110.00 -34.20
N SER A 31 47.44 110.36 -33.07
CA SER A 31 47.67 109.42 -31.96
C SER A 31 46.36 108.85 -31.41
N LEU A 32 45.31 109.67 -31.26
CA LEU A 32 44.01 109.22 -30.79
C LEU A 32 43.35 108.26 -31.80
N ILE A 33 43.46 108.55 -33.10
CA ILE A 33 42.97 107.68 -34.17
C ILE A 33 43.67 106.32 -34.11
N GLU A 34 45.01 106.30 -34.02
CA GLU A 34 45.78 105.05 -33.92
C GLU A 34 45.37 104.20 -32.69
N ASP A 35 45.11 104.84 -31.55
CA ASP A 35 44.65 104.14 -30.34
C ASP A 35 43.22 103.61 -30.47
N LEU A 36 42.33 104.36 -31.14
CA LEU A 36 40.98 103.88 -31.45
C LEU A 36 41.02 102.71 -32.43
N GLU A 37 41.87 102.74 -33.45
CA GLU A 37 42.06 101.63 -34.40
C GLU A 37 42.55 100.36 -33.70
N LYS A 38 43.53 100.49 -32.78
CA LYS A 38 43.98 99.36 -31.94
C LYS A 38 42.83 98.79 -31.11
N LYS A 39 42.01 99.63 -30.46
CA LYS A 39 40.85 99.18 -29.69
C LYS A 39 39.82 98.47 -30.56
N VAL A 40 39.51 99.01 -31.75
CA VAL A 40 38.60 98.38 -32.71
C VAL A 40 39.12 97.01 -33.14
N LYS A 41 40.43 96.88 -33.39
CA LYS A 41 41.04 95.60 -33.74
C LYS A 41 40.91 94.58 -32.61
N VAL A 42 41.25 94.96 -31.37
CA VAL A 42 41.12 94.08 -30.19
C VAL A 42 39.67 93.65 -29.98
N PHE A 43 38.71 94.57 -30.04
CA PHE A 43 37.29 94.22 -29.91
C PHE A 43 36.77 93.34 -31.05
N SER A 44 37.29 93.50 -32.26
CA SER A 44 36.92 92.66 -33.41
C SER A 44 37.45 91.23 -33.24
N GLU A 45 38.69 91.06 -32.80
CA GLU A 45 39.29 89.75 -32.48
C GLU A 45 38.55 89.09 -31.30
N GLU A 46 38.21 89.86 -30.26
CA GLU A 46 37.43 89.35 -29.13
C GLU A 46 36.02 88.92 -29.55
N ALA A 47 35.34 89.69 -30.42
CA ALA A 47 34.04 89.32 -30.96
C ALA A 47 34.11 88.02 -31.79
N ALA A 48 35.15 87.85 -32.61
CA ALA A 48 35.38 86.62 -33.36
C ALA A 48 35.64 85.42 -32.44
N ASN A 49 36.44 85.59 -31.39
CA ASN A 49 36.70 84.55 -30.39
C ASN A 49 35.43 84.16 -29.62
N ARG A 50 34.62 85.13 -29.19
CA ARG A 50 33.33 84.87 -28.54
C ARG A 50 32.38 84.12 -29.47
N LYS A 51 32.32 84.48 -30.75
CA LYS A 51 31.51 83.78 -31.76
C LYS A 51 31.94 82.31 -31.90
N ALA A 52 33.24 82.05 -32.05
CA ALA A 52 33.78 80.70 -32.14
C ALA A 52 33.47 79.86 -30.89
N PHE A 53 33.58 80.48 -29.70
CA PHE A 53 33.21 79.84 -28.43
C PHE A 53 31.73 79.47 -28.38
N VAL A 54 30.83 80.40 -28.74
CA VAL A 54 29.38 80.14 -28.80
C VAL A 54 29.06 79.02 -29.79
N ASP A 55 29.70 78.98 -30.95
CA ASP A 55 29.47 77.93 -31.94
C ASP A 55 29.99 76.56 -31.45
N SER A 56 31.09 76.52 -30.70
CA SER A 56 31.56 75.30 -30.03
C SER A 56 30.56 74.79 -29.00
N LEU A 57 30.04 75.68 -28.14
CA LEU A 57 29.02 75.32 -27.15
C LEU A 57 27.75 74.78 -27.80
N LYS A 58 27.28 75.41 -28.89
CA LYS A 58 26.12 74.92 -29.66
C LYS A 58 26.32 73.50 -30.20
N ARG A 59 27.51 73.19 -30.72
CA ARG A 59 27.83 71.83 -31.19
C ARG A 59 27.80 70.82 -30.05
N ARG A 60 28.44 71.12 -28.92
CA ARG A 60 28.41 70.22 -27.74
C ARG A 60 27.00 70.00 -27.21
N LEU A 61 26.19 71.06 -27.14
CA LEU A 61 24.79 70.98 -26.72
C LEU A 61 23.97 70.10 -27.66
N SER A 62 24.18 70.23 -28.98
CA SER A 62 23.52 69.39 -29.99
C SER A 62 23.86 67.91 -29.82
N VAL A 63 25.13 67.58 -29.61
CA VAL A 63 25.58 66.19 -29.37
C VAL A 63 24.97 65.64 -28.08
N SER A 64 25.09 66.36 -26.97
CA SER A 64 24.53 65.95 -25.67
C SER A 64 23.01 65.76 -25.73
N THR A 65 22.30 66.61 -26.48
CA THR A 65 20.84 66.48 -26.68
C THR A 65 20.50 65.21 -27.45
N LYS A 66 21.26 64.86 -28.49
CA LYS A 66 21.05 63.64 -29.28
C LYS A 66 21.30 62.38 -28.44
N GLU A 67 22.39 62.35 -27.68
CA GLU A 67 22.72 61.26 -26.76
C GLU A 67 21.63 61.07 -25.70
N ARG A 68 21.21 62.17 -25.06
CA ARG A 68 20.10 62.15 -24.09
C ARG A 68 18.83 61.56 -24.70
N ASN A 69 18.45 62.00 -25.90
CA ASN A 69 17.26 61.48 -26.59
C ASN A 69 17.41 59.99 -26.93
N GLN A 70 18.62 59.53 -27.29
CA GLN A 70 18.88 58.11 -27.54
C GLN A 70 18.73 57.27 -26.27
N TYR A 71 19.27 57.73 -25.14
CA TYR A 71 19.10 57.07 -23.84
C TYR A 71 17.66 57.07 -23.36
N GLU A 72 16.92 58.15 -23.61
CA GLU A 72 15.50 58.22 -23.28
C GLU A 72 14.68 57.20 -24.07
N LEU A 73 14.92 57.10 -25.38
CA LEU A 73 14.26 56.11 -26.24
C LEU A 73 14.62 54.67 -25.85
N SER A 74 15.88 54.39 -25.52
CA SER A 74 16.28 53.05 -25.08
C SER A 74 15.65 52.71 -23.74
N SER A 75 15.67 53.63 -22.77
CA SER A 75 15.02 53.47 -21.46
C SER A 75 13.52 53.18 -21.59
N GLN A 76 12.80 53.93 -22.44
CA GLN A 76 11.39 53.67 -22.72
C GLN A 76 11.14 52.29 -23.33
N LYS A 77 12.01 51.83 -24.25
CA LYS A 77 11.92 50.47 -24.82
C LYS A 77 12.15 49.40 -23.75
N LEU A 78 13.19 49.54 -22.92
CA LEU A 78 13.46 48.61 -21.84
C LEU A 78 12.30 48.54 -20.85
N LYS A 79 11.69 49.68 -20.49
CA LYS A 79 10.51 49.72 -19.62
C LYS A 79 9.34 48.94 -20.22
N LYS A 80 9.00 49.16 -21.50
CA LYS A 80 7.94 48.38 -22.18
C LYS A 80 8.25 46.88 -22.23
N HIS A 81 9.51 46.50 -22.41
CA HIS A 81 9.91 45.10 -22.38
C HIS A 81 9.79 44.49 -20.98
N LEU A 82 10.14 45.25 -19.94
CA LEU A 82 10.00 44.84 -18.55
C LEU A 82 8.53 44.64 -18.20
N ASP A 83 7.66 45.59 -18.52
CA ASP A 83 6.21 45.51 -18.25
C ASP A 83 5.59 44.26 -18.93
N LYS A 84 5.99 43.96 -20.17
CA LYS A 84 5.54 42.75 -20.88
C LYS A 84 6.04 41.46 -20.22
N LYS A 85 7.27 41.46 -19.72
CA LYS A 85 7.84 40.30 -19.01
C LYS A 85 7.15 40.10 -17.67
N ASP A 86 6.83 41.18 -16.96
CA ASP A 86 6.12 41.15 -15.69
C ASP A 86 4.70 40.59 -15.87
N GLN A 87 3.95 41.08 -16.87
CA GLN A 87 2.63 40.52 -17.23
C GLN A 87 2.70 39.03 -17.56
N LYS A 88 3.73 38.59 -18.31
CA LYS A 88 3.92 37.16 -18.61
C LYS A 88 4.25 36.35 -17.36
N ALA A 89 5.07 36.89 -16.45
CA ALA A 89 5.41 36.24 -15.20
C ALA A 89 4.17 36.06 -14.32
N GLN A 90 3.34 37.10 -14.18
CA GLN A 90 2.07 37.05 -13.46
C GLN A 90 1.12 36.00 -14.04
N ALA A 91 0.98 35.96 -15.38
CA ALA A 91 0.14 34.96 -16.05
C ALA A 91 0.65 33.52 -15.84
N LEU A 92 1.97 33.31 -15.89
CA LEU A 92 2.56 32.00 -15.61
C LEU A 92 2.38 31.60 -14.14
N HIS A 93 2.54 32.54 -13.20
CA HIS A 93 2.34 32.28 -11.79
C HIS A 93 0.89 31.88 -11.48
N ALA A 94 -0.09 32.61 -12.04
CA ALA A 94 -1.50 32.24 -11.93
C ALA A 94 -1.77 30.83 -12.48
N ARG A 95 -1.14 30.46 -13.60
CA ARG A 95 -1.28 29.11 -14.17
C ARG A 95 -0.65 28.03 -13.30
N VAL A 96 0.49 28.32 -12.65
CA VAL A 96 1.12 27.39 -11.70
C VAL A 96 0.18 27.13 -10.53
N LEU A 97 -0.39 28.18 -9.93
CA LEU A 97 -1.35 28.03 -8.83
C LEU A 97 -2.57 27.18 -9.24
N GLN A 98 -3.15 27.44 -10.42
CA GLN A 98 -4.26 26.64 -10.94
C GLN A 98 -3.88 25.17 -11.15
N CYS A 99 -2.67 24.90 -11.63
CA CYS A 99 -2.18 23.53 -11.78
C CYS A 99 -1.96 22.85 -10.42
N GLU A 100 -1.43 23.56 -9.43
CA GLU A 100 -1.25 23.05 -8.07
C GLU A 100 -2.59 22.70 -7.42
N GLU A 101 -3.60 23.58 -7.55
CA GLU A 101 -4.97 23.32 -7.09
C GLU A 101 -5.59 22.10 -7.77
N ALA A 102 -5.47 21.99 -9.10
CA ALA A 102 -5.98 20.85 -9.86
C ALA A 102 -5.27 19.54 -9.47
N MET A 103 -3.95 19.57 -9.24
CA MET A 103 -3.20 18.40 -8.78
C MET A 103 -3.64 17.97 -7.38
N ALA A 104 -3.79 18.90 -6.44
CA ALA A 104 -4.25 18.60 -5.08
C ALA A 104 -5.64 17.94 -5.09
N GLU A 105 -6.54 18.42 -5.95
CA GLU A 105 -7.88 17.84 -6.09
C GLU A 105 -7.87 16.45 -6.72
N LEU A 106 -6.99 16.20 -7.70
CA LEU A 106 -6.78 14.88 -8.27
C LEU A 106 -6.20 13.90 -7.24
N GLU A 107 -5.20 14.31 -6.46
CA GLU A 107 -4.60 13.49 -5.39
C GLU A 107 -5.62 13.14 -4.31
N ARG A 108 -6.45 14.11 -3.91
CA ARG A 108 -7.55 13.91 -2.97
C ARG A 108 -8.55 12.87 -3.50
N THR A 109 -8.96 13.02 -4.75
CA THR A 109 -9.93 12.12 -5.38
C THR A 109 -9.37 10.71 -5.54
N ALA A 110 -8.12 10.58 -6.01
CA ALA A 110 -7.45 9.30 -6.15
C ALA A 110 -7.31 8.59 -4.79
N SER A 111 -6.91 9.32 -3.76
CA SER A 111 -6.78 8.79 -2.40
C SER A 111 -8.12 8.32 -1.83
N GLN A 112 -9.21 9.07 -2.04
CA GLN A 112 -10.56 8.68 -1.63
C GLN A 112 -11.03 7.41 -2.36
N GLN A 113 -10.81 7.33 -3.67
CA GLN A 113 -11.17 6.14 -4.45
C GLN A 113 -10.37 4.90 -4.02
N MET A 114 -9.05 5.04 -3.85
CA MET A 114 -8.21 3.94 -3.37
C MET A 114 -8.62 3.47 -1.97
N HIS A 115 -8.90 4.41 -1.06
CA HIS A 115 -9.37 4.07 0.28
C HIS A 115 -10.73 3.35 0.25
N GLY A 116 -11.67 3.84 -0.57
CA GLY A 116 -12.98 3.20 -0.75
C GLY A 116 -12.87 1.78 -1.31
N LEU A 117 -12.03 1.57 -2.33
CA LEU A 117 -11.78 0.24 -2.90
C LEU A 117 -11.10 -0.69 -1.89
N ALA A 118 -10.11 -0.19 -1.15
CA ALA A 118 -9.44 -0.97 -0.11
C ALA A 118 -10.44 -1.41 0.98
N GLN A 119 -11.29 -0.50 1.45
CA GLN A 119 -12.35 -0.83 2.42
C GLN A 119 -13.32 -1.87 1.86
N GLN A 120 -13.82 -1.70 0.64
CA GLN A 120 -14.74 -2.66 0.02
C GLN A 120 -14.10 -4.05 -0.12
N SER A 121 -12.84 -4.10 -0.53
CA SER A 121 -12.07 -5.35 -0.61
C SER A 121 -11.93 -6.03 0.76
N THR A 122 -11.57 -5.27 1.80
CA THR A 122 -11.48 -5.78 3.17
C THR A 122 -12.82 -6.34 3.64
N HIS A 123 -13.93 -5.61 3.48
CA HIS A 123 -15.25 -6.10 3.88
C HIS A 123 -15.67 -7.37 3.12
N ALA A 124 -15.36 -7.46 1.82
CA ALA A 124 -15.65 -8.65 1.03
C ALA A 124 -14.82 -9.86 1.48
N LEU A 125 -13.53 -9.64 1.79
CA LEU A 125 -12.65 -10.67 2.33
C LEU A 125 -13.11 -11.13 3.71
N ASP A 126 -13.48 -10.22 4.61
CA ASP A 126 -13.99 -10.56 5.94
C ASP A 126 -15.28 -11.39 5.85
N ALA A 127 -16.19 -11.02 4.95
CA ALA A 127 -17.41 -11.79 4.69
C ALA A 127 -17.11 -13.20 4.14
N LEU A 128 -16.13 -13.35 3.26
CA LEU A 128 -15.69 -14.64 2.74
C LEU A 128 -15.02 -15.49 3.82
N HIS A 129 -14.14 -14.92 4.63
CA HIS A 129 -13.52 -15.61 5.76
C HIS A 129 -14.57 -16.06 6.78
N GLY A 130 -15.58 -15.22 7.06
CA GLY A 130 -16.70 -15.59 7.91
C GLY A 130 -17.47 -16.80 7.37
N LYS A 131 -17.82 -16.79 6.08
CA LYS A 131 -18.50 -17.93 5.43
C LYS A 131 -17.64 -19.20 5.42
N LEU A 132 -16.34 -19.06 5.14
CA LEU A 132 -15.40 -20.18 5.15
C LEU A 132 -15.27 -20.76 6.57
N GLY A 133 -15.20 -19.92 7.60
CA GLY A 133 -15.16 -20.34 8.99
C GLY A 133 -16.40 -21.15 9.38
N VAL A 134 -17.59 -20.69 8.98
CA VAL A 134 -18.84 -21.44 9.21
C VAL A 134 -18.83 -22.78 8.46
N ALA A 135 -18.41 -22.81 7.20
CA ALA A 135 -18.33 -24.05 6.43
C ALA A 135 -17.34 -25.06 7.03
N ASN A 136 -16.16 -24.58 7.48
CA ASN A 136 -15.19 -25.43 8.16
C ASN A 136 -15.74 -25.96 9.49
N ALA A 137 -16.41 -25.13 10.30
CA ALA A 137 -17.06 -25.59 11.52
C ALA A 137 -18.11 -26.69 11.25
N GLN A 138 -18.88 -26.55 10.16
CA GLN A 138 -19.83 -27.59 9.74
C GLN A 138 -19.13 -28.89 9.30
N LEU A 139 -17.98 -28.79 8.63
CA LEU A 139 -17.18 -29.96 8.24
C LEU A 139 -16.59 -30.68 9.46
N GLU A 140 -16.05 -29.94 10.42
CA GLU A 140 -15.57 -30.50 11.69
C GLU A 140 -16.72 -31.21 12.43
N HIS A 141 -17.90 -30.58 12.53
CA HIS A 141 -19.07 -31.23 13.14
C HIS A 141 -19.49 -32.52 12.40
N PHE A 142 -19.37 -32.56 11.07
CA PHE A 142 -19.64 -33.77 10.30
C PHE A 142 -18.58 -34.85 10.58
N HIS A 143 -17.31 -34.47 10.68
CA HIS A 143 -16.22 -35.38 11.04
C HIS A 143 -16.47 -36.01 12.41
N ASP A 144 -16.74 -35.19 13.42
CA ASP A 144 -17.08 -35.62 14.77
C ASP A 144 -18.30 -36.54 14.79
N PHE A 145 -19.35 -36.19 14.04
CA PHE A 145 -20.56 -37.02 13.92
C PHE A 145 -20.26 -38.40 13.34
N VAL A 146 -19.52 -38.48 12.22
CA VAL A 146 -19.19 -39.77 11.61
C VAL A 146 -18.27 -40.58 12.52
N GLN A 147 -17.31 -39.93 13.18
CA GLN A 147 -16.42 -40.61 14.12
C GLN A 147 -17.20 -41.19 15.31
N ALA A 148 -18.12 -40.42 15.89
CA ALA A 148 -19.01 -40.89 16.95
C ALA A 148 -19.88 -42.05 16.47
N LEU A 149 -20.47 -41.95 15.27
CA LEU A 149 -21.27 -43.02 14.68
C LEU A 149 -20.46 -44.30 14.43
N ALA A 150 -19.22 -44.18 13.96
CA ALA A 150 -18.30 -45.30 13.77
C ALA A 150 -17.99 -46.00 15.09
N GLY A 151 -17.72 -45.22 16.14
CA GLY A 151 -17.48 -45.70 17.49
C GLY A 151 -18.69 -46.44 18.08
N GLU A 152 -19.87 -45.84 18.02
CA GLU A 152 -21.13 -46.46 18.47
C GLU A 152 -21.43 -47.76 17.73
N LEU A 153 -21.24 -47.80 16.40
CA LEU A 153 -21.44 -49.02 15.62
C LEU A 153 -20.44 -50.13 16.00
N HIS A 154 -19.19 -49.76 16.28
CA HIS A 154 -18.17 -50.70 16.75
C HIS A 154 -18.53 -51.27 18.13
N THR A 155 -18.94 -50.42 19.07
CA THR A 155 -19.36 -50.85 20.41
C THR A 155 -20.61 -51.72 20.37
N ASP A 156 -21.66 -51.36 19.60
CA ASP A 156 -22.87 -52.19 19.44
C ASP A 156 -22.53 -53.57 18.85
N MET A 157 -21.66 -53.62 17.85
CA MET A 157 -21.24 -54.89 17.23
C MET A 157 -20.46 -55.77 18.24
N GLN A 158 -19.56 -55.17 19.02
CA GLN A 158 -18.86 -55.88 20.10
C GLN A 158 -19.84 -56.43 21.15
N ASP A 159 -20.83 -55.65 21.56
CA ASP A 159 -21.86 -56.09 22.50
C ASP A 159 -22.67 -57.27 21.96
N VAL A 160 -23.08 -57.23 20.70
CA VAL A 160 -23.78 -58.33 20.01
C VAL A 160 -22.90 -59.59 19.97
N LYS A 161 -21.61 -59.47 19.64
CA LYS A 161 -20.67 -60.60 19.63
C LYS A 161 -20.47 -61.20 21.03
N VAL A 162 -20.32 -60.36 22.05
CA VAL A 162 -20.21 -60.80 23.45
C VAL A 162 -21.49 -61.52 23.89
N GLN A 163 -22.66 -61.01 23.53
CA GLN A 163 -23.94 -61.68 23.80
C GLN A 163 -24.04 -63.03 23.09
N LEU A 164 -23.56 -63.14 21.84
CA LEU A 164 -23.57 -64.37 21.06
C LEU A 164 -22.65 -65.43 21.68
N ARG A 165 -21.44 -65.04 22.08
CA ARG A 165 -20.51 -65.89 22.83
C ARG A 165 -21.13 -66.36 24.14
N ARG A 166 -21.74 -65.45 24.93
CA ARG A 166 -22.45 -65.82 26.17
C ARG A 166 -23.61 -66.81 25.93
N HIS A 167 -24.37 -66.64 24.85
CA HIS A 167 -25.47 -67.56 24.51
C HIS A 167 -24.96 -68.93 24.04
N ARG A 168 -23.90 -68.97 23.24
CA ARG A 168 -23.23 -70.22 22.82
C ARG A 168 -22.65 -70.96 24.03
N ARG A 169 -21.98 -70.26 24.95
CA ARG A 169 -21.51 -70.81 26.24
C ARG A 169 -22.64 -71.45 27.05
N ARG A 170 -23.78 -70.77 27.18
CA ARG A 170 -24.96 -71.31 27.91
C ARG A 170 -25.53 -72.57 27.24
N LYS A 171 -25.66 -72.57 25.91
CA LYS A 171 -26.15 -73.74 25.16
C LYS A 171 -25.21 -74.93 25.26
N HIS A 172 -23.90 -74.70 25.25
CA HIS A 172 -22.88 -75.73 25.45
C HIS A 172 -22.92 -76.32 26.88
N LEU A 173 -23.14 -75.46 27.89
CA LEU A 173 -23.35 -75.90 29.28
C LEU A 173 -24.65 -76.72 29.42
N GLU A 174 -25.71 -76.36 28.72
CA GLU A 174 -26.99 -77.09 28.72
C GLU A 174 -26.91 -78.45 28.02
N SER A 175 -26.17 -78.56 26.91
CA SER A 175 -25.91 -79.84 26.24
C SER A 175 -24.93 -80.75 27.01
N SER A 176 -24.09 -80.16 27.87
CA SER A 176 -23.12 -80.87 28.72
C SER A 176 -23.66 -81.20 30.13
N ARG A 177 -24.99 -81.18 30.33
CA ARG A 177 -25.62 -81.58 31.60
C ARG A 177 -25.48 -83.07 31.90
N GLN A 178 -25.17 -83.91 30.91
CA GLN A 178 -25.04 -85.36 31.10
C GLN A 178 -23.66 -85.81 31.62
N SER A 179 -22.66 -84.91 31.71
CA SER A 179 -21.28 -85.20 32.17
C SER A 179 -20.76 -84.19 33.22
N GLN A 180 -21.66 -83.53 33.96
CA GLN A 180 -21.36 -82.29 34.67
C GLN A 180 -20.72 -82.46 36.06
N GLU A 181 -21.06 -83.52 36.81
CA GLU A 181 -20.60 -83.64 38.20
C GLU A 181 -19.12 -84.00 38.35
N SER A 182 -18.57 -84.86 37.49
CA SER A 182 -17.16 -85.26 37.56
C SER A 182 -16.23 -84.15 37.05
N LEU A 183 -16.63 -83.45 35.99
CA LEU A 183 -15.89 -82.33 35.44
C LEU A 183 -15.88 -81.13 36.39
N MET A 184 -17.02 -80.81 37.01
CA MET A 184 -17.13 -79.72 37.99
C MET A 184 -16.32 -80.01 39.26
N ARG A 185 -16.31 -81.26 39.76
CA ARG A 185 -15.44 -81.64 40.88
C ARG A 185 -13.96 -81.51 40.52
N ALA A 186 -13.55 -81.91 39.32
CA ALA A 186 -12.18 -81.77 38.84
C ALA A 186 -11.76 -80.29 38.67
N GLN A 187 -12.65 -79.44 38.15
CA GLN A 187 -12.41 -78.01 38.01
C GLN A 187 -12.34 -77.30 39.37
N CYS A 188 -13.23 -77.61 40.31
CA CYS A 188 -13.16 -77.09 41.68
C CYS A 188 -11.87 -77.54 42.38
N LEU A 189 -11.44 -78.79 42.18
CA LEU A 189 -10.17 -79.29 42.71
C LEU A 189 -8.97 -78.56 42.10
N ALA A 190 -8.98 -78.35 40.78
CA ALA A 190 -7.94 -77.60 40.07
C ALA A 190 -7.88 -76.12 40.50
N ALA A 191 -9.03 -75.47 40.68
CA ALA A 191 -9.13 -74.09 41.19
C ALA A 191 -8.52 -73.98 42.60
N SER A 192 -8.83 -74.97 43.46
CA SER A 192 -8.26 -75.05 44.81
C SER A 192 -6.75 -75.35 44.82
N ILE A 193 -6.25 -76.16 43.90
CA ILE A 193 -4.80 -76.48 43.78
C ILE A 193 -4.02 -75.27 43.25
N LEU A 194 -4.58 -74.56 42.27
CA LEU A 194 -3.96 -73.41 41.62
C LEU A 194 -4.22 -72.08 42.34
N ASN A 195 -4.97 -72.12 43.45
CA ASN A 195 -5.34 -70.97 44.28
C ASN A 195 -5.98 -69.81 43.48
N VAL A 196 -6.84 -70.16 42.53
CA VAL A 196 -7.62 -69.22 41.69
C VAL A 196 -9.09 -69.45 41.94
N SER A 197 -9.94 -68.43 41.77
CA SER A 197 -11.38 -68.63 41.93
C SER A 197 -11.91 -69.54 40.81
N HIS A 198 -12.99 -70.29 41.07
CA HIS A 198 -13.62 -71.13 40.05
C HIS A 198 -14.00 -70.32 38.79
N THR A 199 -14.45 -69.08 38.99
CA THR A 199 -14.74 -68.10 37.91
C THR A 199 -13.49 -67.74 37.12
N ASP A 200 -12.36 -67.46 37.78
CA ASP A 200 -11.11 -67.13 37.09
C ASP A 200 -10.55 -68.35 36.34
N LEU A 201 -10.63 -69.55 36.94
CA LEU A 201 -10.23 -70.79 36.27
C LEU A 201 -11.10 -71.07 35.04
N GLN A 202 -12.40 -70.75 35.12
CA GLN A 202 -13.34 -70.93 34.01
C GLN A 202 -13.12 -69.92 32.88
N ASP A 203 -12.71 -68.69 33.18
CA ASP A 203 -12.30 -67.70 32.18
C ASP A 203 -10.93 -68.05 31.55
N ILE A 204 -9.99 -68.63 32.31
CA ILE A 204 -8.69 -69.11 31.80
C ILE A 204 -8.86 -70.35 30.91
N LEU A 205 -9.77 -71.25 31.26
CA LEU A 205 -10.07 -72.46 30.51
C LEU A 205 -11.08 -72.23 29.38
N ASP A 206 -11.56 -71.00 29.18
CA ASP A 206 -12.50 -70.70 28.10
C ASP A 206 -11.79 -70.81 26.74
N PRO A 207 -12.11 -71.82 25.93
CA PRO A 207 -11.44 -72.03 24.65
C PRO A 207 -11.77 -70.92 23.65
N GLU A 208 -12.85 -70.15 23.84
CA GLU A 208 -13.24 -69.05 22.93
C GLU A 208 -12.53 -67.72 23.25
N GLN A 209 -12.02 -67.50 24.47
CA GLN A 209 -11.32 -66.27 24.85
C GLN A 209 -9.81 -66.31 24.52
N ASN A 210 -9.22 -67.51 24.54
CA ASN A 210 -7.79 -67.77 24.30
C ASN A 210 -7.47 -68.30 22.89
N THR A 211 -8.45 -68.35 21.99
CA THR A 211 -8.20 -68.67 20.58
C THR A 211 -7.59 -67.48 19.84
N GLU A 212 -6.54 -67.75 19.05
CA GLU A 212 -5.94 -66.81 18.08
C GLU A 212 -7.01 -66.14 17.17
N GLU A 213 -8.13 -66.82 16.93
CA GLU A 213 -9.29 -66.31 16.18
C GLU A 213 -9.94 -65.08 16.83
N ALA A 214 -10.06 -65.06 18.16
CA ALA A 214 -10.67 -63.95 18.89
C ALA A 214 -9.75 -62.72 18.95
N GLU A 215 -8.43 -62.92 18.94
CA GLU A 215 -7.43 -61.85 18.81
C GLU A 215 -7.39 -61.28 17.39
N MET A 216 -7.42 -62.15 16.38
CA MET A 216 -7.46 -61.77 14.98
C MET A 216 -8.74 -60.99 14.64
N GLU A 217 -9.86 -61.34 15.26
CA GLU A 217 -11.13 -60.61 15.10
C GLU A 217 -11.05 -59.20 15.71
N ARG A 218 -10.46 -59.04 16.91
CA ARG A 218 -10.23 -57.71 17.51
C ARG A 218 -9.32 -56.83 16.65
N MET A 219 -8.25 -57.39 16.09
CA MET A 219 -7.37 -56.65 15.16
C MET A 219 -8.13 -56.17 13.93
N LYS A 220 -8.92 -57.04 13.27
CA LYS A 220 -9.70 -56.68 12.08
C LYS A 220 -10.71 -55.56 12.33
N GLU A 221 -11.24 -55.47 13.53
CA GLU A 221 -12.20 -54.41 13.89
C GLU A 221 -11.51 -53.09 14.21
N GLN A 222 -10.36 -53.14 14.87
CA GLN A 222 -9.52 -51.97 15.06
C GLN A 222 -9.01 -51.44 13.71
N ASP A 223 -8.59 -52.32 12.80
CA ASP A 223 -8.18 -51.97 11.44
C ASP A 223 -9.32 -51.31 10.65
N TRP A 224 -10.57 -51.72 10.89
CA TRP A 224 -11.74 -51.10 10.28
C TRP A 224 -11.99 -49.69 10.82
N LEU A 225 -11.91 -49.48 12.14
CA LEU A 225 -12.03 -48.15 12.73
C LEU A 225 -10.92 -47.23 12.24
N ASP A 226 -9.68 -47.72 12.18
CA ASP A 226 -8.54 -46.98 11.67
C ASP A 226 -8.72 -46.65 10.17
N GLN A 227 -9.33 -47.54 9.40
CA GLN A 227 -9.66 -47.29 8.00
C GLN A 227 -10.71 -46.18 7.84
N VAL A 228 -11.74 -46.15 8.70
CA VAL A 228 -12.75 -45.08 8.71
C VAL A 228 -12.13 -43.75 9.10
N MET A 229 -11.27 -43.73 10.12
CA MET A 229 -10.55 -42.52 10.54
C MET A 229 -9.61 -42.00 9.44
N LYS A 230 -8.87 -42.89 8.76
CA LYS A 230 -8.02 -42.52 7.62
C LYS A 230 -8.82 -41.92 6.46
N LEU A 231 -10.02 -42.45 6.17
CA LEU A 231 -10.89 -41.90 5.14
C LEU A 231 -11.42 -40.50 5.52
N LEU A 232 -11.68 -40.28 6.80
CA LEU A 232 -12.14 -38.99 7.32
C LEU A 232 -11.04 -37.92 7.40
N GLN A 233 -9.77 -38.32 7.53
CA GLN A 233 -8.61 -37.41 7.52
C GLN A 233 -8.22 -36.94 6.11
N GLN A 234 -8.85 -37.45 5.05
CA GLN A 234 -8.58 -37.02 3.69
C GLN A 234 -9.10 -35.61 3.45
N GLN A 235 -8.39 -34.83 2.61
CA GLN A 235 -8.77 -33.46 2.25
C GLN A 235 -10.17 -33.37 1.63
N ILE A 236 -10.64 -34.46 1.02
CA ILE A 236 -12.03 -34.67 0.58
C ILE A 236 -12.41 -36.11 0.96
N PRO A 237 -13.12 -36.34 2.08
CA PRO A 237 -13.54 -37.68 2.46
C PRO A 237 -14.45 -38.27 1.38
N SER A 238 -14.08 -39.42 0.84
CA SER A 238 -14.90 -40.12 -0.16
C SER A 238 -16.14 -40.70 0.50
N VAL A 239 -17.28 -40.03 0.31
CA VAL A 239 -18.58 -40.44 0.86
C VAL A 239 -18.97 -41.85 0.39
N SER A 240 -18.63 -42.24 -0.84
CA SER A 240 -18.94 -43.58 -1.35
C SER A 240 -18.19 -44.66 -0.59
N LEU A 241 -16.89 -44.47 -0.35
CA LEU A 241 -16.05 -45.42 0.40
C LEU A 241 -16.45 -45.48 1.87
N LEU A 242 -16.75 -44.33 2.48
CA LEU A 242 -17.24 -44.27 3.86
C LEU A 242 -18.59 -45.00 4.01
N MET A 243 -19.53 -44.74 3.11
CA MET A 243 -20.84 -45.41 3.09
C MET A 243 -20.71 -46.91 2.85
N GLU A 244 -19.79 -47.34 2.00
CA GLU A 244 -19.53 -48.76 1.76
C GLU A 244 -18.92 -49.45 2.98
N ALA A 245 -17.96 -48.81 3.65
CA ALA A 245 -17.37 -49.30 4.90
C ALA A 245 -18.41 -49.44 6.02
N MET A 246 -19.27 -48.42 6.18
CA MET A 246 -20.38 -48.43 7.16
C MET A 246 -21.43 -49.49 6.82
N ARG A 247 -21.82 -49.58 5.55
CA ARG A 247 -22.81 -50.57 5.09
C ARG A 247 -22.32 -52.00 5.26
N SER A 248 -21.05 -52.26 4.99
CA SER A 248 -20.45 -53.58 5.22
C SER A 248 -20.57 -54.00 6.68
N LYS A 249 -20.24 -53.10 7.62
CA LYS A 249 -20.38 -53.37 9.06
C LYS A 249 -21.83 -53.49 9.53
N LEU A 250 -22.74 -52.70 9.00
CA LEU A 250 -24.17 -52.85 9.29
C LEU A 250 -24.70 -54.22 8.83
N ARG A 251 -24.26 -54.73 7.68
CA ARG A 251 -24.63 -56.08 7.21
C ARG A 251 -24.06 -57.17 8.10
N GLU A 252 -22.80 -57.06 8.50
CA GLU A 252 -22.18 -57.99 9.47
C GLU A 252 -23.00 -58.03 10.76
N ARG A 253 -23.38 -56.85 11.28
CA ARG A 253 -24.23 -56.72 12.45
C ARG A 253 -25.61 -57.37 12.26
N THR A 254 -26.28 -57.17 11.12
CA THR A 254 -27.58 -57.82 10.87
C THR A 254 -27.48 -59.34 10.91
N VAL A 255 -26.45 -59.92 10.29
CA VAL A 255 -26.22 -61.37 10.29
C VAL A 255 -25.99 -61.87 11.72
N LEU A 256 -25.15 -61.20 12.50
CA LEU A 256 -24.89 -61.58 13.90
C LEU A 256 -26.14 -61.49 14.79
N THR A 257 -26.98 -60.48 14.57
CA THR A 257 -28.26 -60.36 15.29
C THR A 257 -29.28 -61.43 14.88
N GLU A 258 -29.29 -61.84 13.61
CA GLU A 258 -30.12 -62.95 13.12
C GLU A 258 -29.64 -64.30 13.66
N GLU A 259 -28.33 -64.50 13.79
CA GLU A 259 -27.75 -65.67 14.45
C GLU A 259 -28.13 -65.71 15.95
N LEU A 260 -28.04 -64.58 16.64
CA LEU A 260 -28.52 -64.45 18.01
C LEU A 260 -30.01 -64.78 18.15
N ALA A 261 -30.86 -64.26 17.26
CA ALA A 261 -32.28 -64.51 17.25
C ALA A 261 -32.61 -65.98 16.94
N SER A 262 -31.89 -66.58 16.00
CA SER A 262 -32.01 -68.01 15.66
C SER A 262 -31.63 -68.89 16.85
N LEU A 263 -30.55 -68.56 17.56
CA LEU A 263 -30.17 -69.29 18.78
C LEU A 263 -31.18 -69.10 19.92
N ARG A 264 -31.81 -67.93 20.03
CA ARG A 264 -32.87 -67.66 21.02
C ARG A 264 -34.18 -68.40 20.73
N THR A 265 -34.56 -68.52 19.46
CA THR A 265 -35.77 -69.28 19.04
C THR A 265 -35.58 -70.80 19.12
N HIS A 266 -34.36 -71.30 18.95
CA HIS A 266 -34.04 -72.71 19.17
C HIS A 266 -34.03 -73.09 20.66
N ALA A 267 -33.90 -72.12 21.57
CA ALA A 267 -34.05 -72.33 23.01
C ALA A 267 -35.53 -72.35 23.47
N SER A 268 -36.47 -71.81 22.68
CA SER A 268 -37.90 -71.84 22.98
C SER A 268 -38.66 -73.04 22.38
N ASN A 269 -38.03 -73.81 21.48
CA ASN A 269 -38.64 -74.92 20.74
C ASN A 269 -38.08 -76.31 21.11
N THR A 270 -37.70 -76.54 22.35
CA THR A 270 -37.58 -77.89 22.92
C THR A 270 -38.85 -78.25 23.69
N PRO A 271 -39.87 -78.87 23.05
CA PRO A 271 -40.96 -79.47 23.81
C PRO A 271 -40.44 -80.72 24.51
N ALA A 272 -40.74 -80.81 25.81
CA ALA A 272 -40.52 -81.97 26.64
C ALA A 272 -41.29 -83.18 26.06
N SER A 273 -40.57 -84.14 25.50
CA SER A 273 -41.08 -85.47 25.14
C SER A 273 -40.16 -86.54 25.69
N SER A 274 -40.35 -86.89 26.97
CA SER A 274 -40.08 -88.24 27.50
C SER A 274 -40.53 -88.30 28.96
N LEU A 275 -41.73 -88.82 29.20
CA LEU A 275 -42.14 -89.47 30.46
C LEU A 275 -43.45 -90.25 30.19
N HIS A 276 -43.29 -91.48 29.72
CA HIS A 276 -44.01 -92.65 30.24
C HIS A 276 -43.18 -93.91 29.97
#